data_AF-A0A1H7W303-F1
#
_entry.id   AF-A0A1H7W303-F1
#
_cell.length_a   1.000
_cell.length_b   1.000
_cell.length_c   1.000
_cell.angle_alpha   90.00
_cell.angle_beta   90.00
_cell.angle_gamma   90.00
#
_symmetry.space_group_name_H-M   'P 1'
#
loop_
_entity.id
_entity.type
_entity.pdbx_description
1 polymer ?
#
loop_
_entity_poly.entity_id
_entity_poly.type
_entity_poly.pdbx_seq_one_letter_code
_entity_poly.pdbx_strand_id
1 'polypeptide(L)' 'MSVALRPAVNTALCLEARPASSYNGLEATIAACNGGSIQAWTYTNGTLRVGNCCLDVNGGVDFNGTRIHL' A
#
# COMPACT_ATOMS: atom_id res chain seq x y z
N MET A 1 -2.77 4.31 14.65
CA MET A 1 -4.04 4.72 14.01
C MET A 1 -3.92 4.39 12.54
N SER A 2 -4.84 3.61 11.98
CA SER A 2 -4.83 3.25 10.57
C SER A 2 -5.73 4.18 9.75
N VAL A 3 -5.37 4.38 8.48
CA VAL A 3 -6.08 5.22 7.53
C VAL A 3 -6.12 4.54 6.16
N ALA A 4 -7.12 4.88 5.36
CA ALA A 4 -7.14 4.52 3.96
C ALA A 4 -6.39 5.59 3.15
N LEU A 5 -5.37 5.18 2.38
CA LEU A 5 -4.67 6.08 1.46
C LEU A 5 -5.46 6.16 0.15
N ARG A 6 -5.88 7.36 -0.24
CA ARG A 6 -6.76 7.60 -1.39
C ARG A 6 -6.07 8.51 -2.42
N PRO A 7 -6.11 8.18 -3.72
CA PRO A 7 -5.68 9.10 -4.75
C PRO A 7 -6.52 10.38 -4.74
N ALA A 8 -5.88 11.55 -4.88
CA ALA A 8 -6.59 12.83 -4.94
C ALA A 8 -7.56 12.92 -6.14
N VAL A 9 -7.26 12.20 -7.23
CA VAL A 9 -8.07 12.18 -8.46
C VAL A 9 -9.31 11.30 -8.37
N ASN A 10 -9.38 10.37 -7.41
CA ASN A 10 -10.56 9.52 -7.20
C ASN A 10 -10.59 8.98 -5.77
N THR A 11 -11.39 9.62 -4.92
CA THR A 11 -11.51 9.27 -3.50
C THR A 11 -12.37 8.02 -3.22
N ALA A 12 -12.97 7.42 -4.25
CA ALA A 12 -13.64 6.12 -4.13
C ALA A 12 -12.65 4.94 -4.23
N LEU A 13 -11.39 5.22 -4.58
CA LEU A 13 -10.32 4.22 -4.67
C LEU A 13 -9.33 4.36 -3.51
N CYS A 14 -8.76 3.23 -3.11
CA CYS A 14 -7.85 3.08 -1.98
C CYS A 14 -6.61 2.29 -2.40
N LEU A 15 -5.45 2.61 -1.82
CA LEU A 15 -4.25 1.79 -1.91
C LEU A 15 -4.49 0.47 -1.18
N GLU A 16 -4.25 -0.65 -1.88
CA GLU A 16 -4.57 -1.99 -1.43
C GLU A 16 -3.38 -2.94 -1.62
N ALA A 17 -3.07 -3.72 -0.59
CA ALA A 17 -2.10 -4.81 -0.66
C ALA A 17 -2.76 -6.09 -1.18
N ARG A 18 -2.32 -6.60 -2.33
CA ARG A 18 -2.88 -7.81 -2.94
C ARG A 18 -1.84 -8.90 -3.23
N PRO A 19 -2.22 -10.18 -3.06
CA PRO A 19 -3.42 -10.68 -2.36
C PRO A 19 -3.39 -10.38 -0.84
N ALA A 20 -4.48 -10.69 -0.12
CA ALA A 20 -4.53 -10.56 1.34
C ALA A 20 -3.62 -11.59 2.03
N SER A 21 -2.32 -11.29 2.09
CA SER A 21 -1.28 -12.15 2.64
C SER A 21 -0.19 -11.31 3.32
N SER A 22 0.94 -11.93 3.67
CA SER A 22 2.05 -11.29 4.40
C SER A 22 3.43 -11.71 3.90
N TYR A 23 3.56 -12.16 2.65
CA TYR A 23 4.86 -12.44 2.03
C TYR A 23 5.42 -11.19 1.34
N ASN A 24 6.73 -11.14 1.11
CA ASN A 24 7.37 -10.02 0.41
C ASN A 24 7.10 -10.07 -1.10
N GLY A 25 6.88 -8.92 -1.72
CA GLY A 25 6.53 -8.75 -3.12
C GLY A 25 5.03 -8.73 -3.40
N LEU A 26 4.18 -8.54 -2.39
CA LEU A 26 2.75 -8.28 -2.65
C LEU A 26 2.59 -7.04 -3.50
N GLU A 27 1.56 -7.03 -4.34
CA GLU A 27 1.31 -5.91 -5.22
C GLU A 27 0.60 -4.79 -4.47
N ALA A 28 1.14 -3.58 -4.59
CA ALA A 28 0.42 -2.37 -4.24
C ALA A 28 -0.50 -2.00 -5.41
N THR A 29 -1.81 -2.11 -5.20
CA THR A 29 -2.84 -1.85 -6.20
C THR A 29 -3.73 -0.68 -5.81
N ILE A 30 -4.47 -0.13 -6.76
CA ILE A 30 -5.55 0.83 -6.50
C ILE A 30 -6.88 0.12 -6.77
N ALA A 31 -7.71 -0.02 -5.73
CA ALA A 31 -8.98 -0.75 -5.79
C ALA A 31 -10.11 0.04 -5.12
N ALA A 32 -11.35 -0.37 -5.34
CA ALA A 32 -12.50 0.26 -4.68
C ALA A 32 -12.36 0.16 -3.16
N CYS A 33 -12.54 1.30 -2.48
CA CYS A 33 -12.50 1.35 -1.03
C CYS A 33 -13.60 0.47 -0.43
N ASN A 34 -13.23 -0.52 0.36
CA ASN A 34 -14.15 -1.48 0.99
C ASN A 34 -13.98 -1.58 2.51
N GLY A 35 -13.00 -0.87 3.09
CA GLY A 35 -12.74 -0.88 4.54
C GLY A 35 -12.04 -2.13 5.04
N GLY A 36 -11.59 -3.02 4.14
CA GLY A 36 -10.83 -4.21 4.47
C GLY A 36 -9.46 -3.90 5.08
N SER A 37 -8.94 -4.85 5.85
CA SER A 37 -7.65 -4.72 6.55
C SER A 37 -6.48 -4.49 5.60
N ILE A 38 -6.56 -4.98 4.36
CA ILE A 38 -5.55 -4.79 3.30
C ILE A 38 -5.54 -3.38 2.69
N GLN A 39 -6.48 -2.52 3.08
CA GLN A 39 -6.54 -1.09 2.74
C GLN A 39 -6.27 -0.18 3.97
N ALA A 40 -5.96 -0.78 5.12
CA ALA A 40 -5.78 -0.06 6.39
C ALA A 40 -4.30 0.18 6.68
N TRP A 41 -3.81 1.34 6.25
CA TRP A 41 -2.40 1.71 6.34
C TRP A 41 -2.09 2.46 7.63
N THR A 42 -0.98 2.12 8.26
CA THR A 42 -0.45 2.84 9.43
C THR A 42 0.86 3.51 9.06
N TYR A 43 0.99 4.80 9.38
CA TYR A 43 2.24 5.53 9.27
C TYR A 43 2.90 5.63 10.64
N THR A 44 4.09 5.05 10.77
CA THR A 44 4.87 5.06 12.02
C THR A 44 6.34 5.20 11.69
N ASN A 45 7.01 6.18 12.30
CA ASN A 45 8.48 6.38 12.19
C ASN A 45 9.00 6.42 10.75
N GLY A 46 8.27 7.08 9.83
CA GLY A 46 8.69 7.17 8.43
C GLY A 46 8.27 5.99 7.56
N THR A 47 7.68 4.94 8.11
CA THR A 47 7.26 3.74 7.38
C THR A 47 5.74 3.67 7.24
N LEU A 48 5.28 3.39 6.03
CA LEU A 48 3.89 3.00 5.75
C LEU A 48 3.76 1.48 5.81
N ARG A 49 2.82 0.99 6.63
CA ARG A 49 2.60 -0.45 6.85
C ARG A 49 1.15 -0.84 6.68
N VAL A 50 0.91 -2.06 6.22
CA VAL A 50 -0.40 -2.72 6.23
C VAL A 50 -0.21 -4.15 6.70
N GLY A 51 -0.91 -4.52 7.77
CA GLY A 51 -0.58 -5.72 8.53
C GLY A 51 0.90 -5.70 8.98
N ASN A 52 1.65 -6.74 8.60
CA ASN A 52 3.08 -6.85 8.92
C ASN A 52 4.02 -6.33 7.83
N CYS A 53 3.50 -5.99 6.65
CA CYS A 53 4.30 -5.60 5.48
C CYS A 53 4.51 -4.07 5.42
N CYS A 54 5.49 -3.64 4.62
CA CYS A 54 5.89 -2.24 4.47
C CYS A 54 5.76 -1.83 3.00
N LEU A 55 5.21 -0.64 2.72
CA LEU A 55 5.23 -0.11 1.35
C LEU A 55 6.68 0.19 0.95
N ASP A 56 7.16 -0.45 -0.12
CA ASP A 56 8.58 -0.43 -0.50
C ASP A 56 8.77 -0.17 -2.00
N VAL A 57 9.89 0.47 -2.34
CA VAL A 57 10.30 0.73 -3.71
C VAL A 57 11.13 -0.44 -4.20
N ASN A 58 10.69 -1.13 -5.25
CA ASN A 58 11.35 -2.34 -5.72
C ASN A 58 12.84 -2.07 -6.04
N GLY A 59 13.73 -2.80 -5.35
CA GLY A 59 15.19 -2.69 -5.51
C GLY A 59 15.81 -1.43 -4.90
N GLY A 60 15.04 -0.56 -4.24
CA GLY A 60 15.55 0.65 -3.59
C GLY A 60 16.11 1.69 -4.57
N VAL A 61 15.67 1.67 -5.83
CA VAL A 61 16.11 2.58 -6.88
C VAL A 61 15.08 3.68 -7.13
N ASP A 62 15.52 4.81 -7.70
CA ASP A 62 14.71 6.03 -7.85
C ASP A 62 14.35 6.36 -9.31
N PHE A 63 14.43 5.36 -10.21
CA PHE A 63 14.03 5.54 -11.60
C PHE A 63 12.51 5.68 -11.74
N ASN A 64 12.07 6.54 -12.67
CA ASN A 64 10.66 6.69 -12.99
C ASN A 64 10.07 5.35 -13.45
N GLY A 65 8.90 5.01 -12.90
CA GLY A 65 8.22 3.75 -13.21
C GLY A 65 8.69 2.55 -12.38
N THR A 66 9.64 2.73 -11.45
CA THR A 66 9.98 1.69 -10.48
C THR A 66 8.73 1.25 -9.72
N ARG A 67 8.48 -0.06 -9.69
CA ARG A 67 7.30 -0.64 -9.07
C ARG A 67 7.34 -0.43 -7.55
N ILE A 68 6.18 -0.14 -6.98
CA ILE A 68 5.95 -0.16 -5.53
C ILE A 68 5.32 -1.52 -5.15
N HIS A 69 5.81 -2.12 -4.07
CA HIS A 69 5.35 -3.43 -3.57
C HIS A 69 5.30 -3.44 -2.04
N LEU A 70 5.04 -4.60 -1.43
CA LEU A 70 5.10 -4.77 0.03
C LEU A 70 6.07 -5.84 0.52
#